data_AF-A0A3Q7J7Z5-F1
#
_entry.id   AF-A0A3Q7J7Z5-F1
#
_cell.length_a   1.000
_cell.length_b   1.000
_cell.length_c   1.000
_cell.angle_alpha   90.00
_cell.angle_beta   90.00
_cell.angle_gamma   90.00
#
_symmetry.space_group_name_H-M   'P 1'
#
loop_
_entity.id
_entity.type
_entity.pdbx_description
1 polymer ?
#
loop_
_entity_poly.entity_id
_entity_poly.type
_entity_poly.pdbx_seq_one_letter_code
_entity_poly.pdbx_strand_id
1 'polypeptide(L)' 'MRAYSMEVESLKLFEQFQEIGLKPDKLSFPIVLKVCGHCLMIGAGGSLHLMSVRSGFS' A
#
# COMPACT_ATOMS: atom_id res chain seq x y z
N MET A 1 -6.02 -19.04 -7.03
CA MET A 1 -5.49 -18.85 -5.67
C MET A 1 -4.18 -18.05 -5.58
N ARG A 2 -3.43 -17.82 -6.68
CA ARG A 2 -2.08 -17.20 -6.62
C ARG A 2 -2.05 -15.66 -6.54
N ALA A 3 -3.11 -14.96 -6.95
CA ALA A 3 -3.17 -13.49 -6.90
C ALA A 3 -3.39 -12.94 -5.48
N TYR A 4 -4.30 -13.57 -4.73
CA TYR A 4 -4.62 -13.20 -3.35
C TYR A 4 -3.42 -13.27 -2.40
N SER A 5 -2.52 -14.25 -2.59
CA SER A 5 -1.31 -14.35 -1.78
C SER A 5 -0.33 -13.21 -2.02
N MET A 6 -0.22 -12.71 -3.26
CA MET A 6 0.67 -11.60 -3.60
C MET A 6 0.13 -10.26 -3.08
N GLU A 7 -1.19 -10.11 -3.09
CA GLU A 7 -1.91 -8.96 -2.56
C GLU A 7 -1.65 -8.78 -1.06
N VAL A 8 -1.81 -9.85 -0.27
CA VAL A 8 -1.52 -9.84 1.17
C VAL A 8 -0.03 -9.61 1.46
N GLU A 9 0.86 -10.22 0.67
CA GLU A 9 2.31 -10.04 0.84
C GLU A 9 2.75 -8.59 0.59
N SER A 10 2.16 -7.92 -0.40
CA SER A 10 2.45 -6.52 -0.70
C SER A 10 2.11 -5.59 0.46
N LEU A 11 1.02 -5.85 1.18
CA LEU A 11 0.64 -5.04 2.34
C LEU A 11 1.58 -5.29 3.51
N LYS A 12 1.92 -6.56 3.78
CA LYS A 12 2.89 -6.92 4.83
C LYS A 12 4.26 -6.29 4.59
N LEU A 13 4.77 -6.35 3.36
CA LEU A 13 6.03 -5.72 3.01
C LEU A 13 5.99 -4.20 3.20
N PHE A 14 4.85 -3.56 2.88
CA PHE A 14 4.66 -2.13 3.08
C PHE A 14 4.60 -1.75 4.56
N GLU A 15 3.97 -2.57 5.40
CA GLU A 15 4.01 -2.42 6.87
C GLU A 15 5.43 -2.57 7.41
N GLN A 16 6.12 -3.64 7.03
CA GLN A 16 7.51 -3.89 7.44
C GLN A 16 8.45 -2.76 7.03
N PHE A 17 8.30 -2.23 5.80
CA PHE A 17 9.07 -1.06 5.33
C PHE A 17 8.95 0.11 6.32
N GLN A 18 7.73 0.40 6.76
CA GLN A 18 7.49 1.49 7.70
C GLN A 18 8.02 1.17 9.11
N GLU A 19 7.89 -0.07 9.58
CA GLU A 19 8.39 -0.52 10.89
C GLU A 19 9.91 -0.35 11.01
N ILE A 20 10.66 -0.61 9.93
CA ILE A 20 12.12 -0.40 9.89
C ILE A 20 12.53 1.05 9.58
N GLY A 21 11.56 1.97 9.51
CA GLY A 21 11.79 3.40 9.27
C GLY A 21 12.07 3.78 7.82
N LEU A 22 11.87 2.86 6.87
CA LEU A 22 11.93 3.20 5.44
C LEU A 22 10.66 3.95 5.04
N LYS A 23 10.85 5.07 4.33
CA LYS A 23 9.73 5.83 3.77
C LYS A 23 9.26 5.19 2.46
N PRO A 24 7.96 4.96 2.29
CA PRO A 24 7.42 4.55 1.00
C PRO A 24 7.71 5.62 -0.05
N ASP A 25 8.05 5.18 -1.25
CA ASP A 25 8.32 6.04 -2.40
C ASP A 25 7.11 6.12 -3.36
N LYS A 26 7.27 6.87 -4.45
CA LYS A 26 6.24 7.04 -5.49
C LYS A 26 5.79 5.71 -6.14
N LEU A 27 6.57 4.64 -6.04
CA LEU A 27 6.22 3.33 -6.60
C LEU A 27 5.51 2.46 -5.58
N SER A 28 5.80 2.67 -4.29
CA SER A 28 5.21 1.93 -3.19
C SER A 28 3.69 2.14 -3.10
N PHE A 29 3.22 3.40 -3.18
CA PHE A 29 1.80 3.74 -3.04
C PHE A 29 0.88 3.14 -4.13
N PRO A 30 1.19 3.25 -5.44
CA PRO A 30 0.36 2.64 -6.48
C PRO A 30 0.21 1.12 -6.35
N ILE A 31 1.24 0.42 -5.88
CA ILE A 31 1.22 -1.03 -5.69
C ILE A 31 0.19 -1.39 -4.61
N VAL A 32 0.28 -0.79 -3.42
CA VAL A 32 -0.64 -1.09 -2.32
C VAL A 32 -2.06 -0.56 -2.56
N LEU A 33 -2.21 0.57 -3.25
CA LEU A 33 -3.52 1.09 -3.65
C LEU A 33 -4.24 0.16 -4.63
N LYS A 34 -3.52 -0.44 -5.58
CA LYS A 34 -4.08 -1.44 -6.49
C LYS A 34 -4.61 -2.65 -5.72
N VAL A 35 -3.84 -3.13 -4.75
CA VAL A 35 -4.27 -4.23 -3.87
C VAL A 35 -5.53 -3.85 -3.09
N CYS A 36 -5.57 -2.65 -2.49
CA CYS A 36 -6.77 -2.17 -1.78
C CYS A 36 -8.00 -2.12 -2.68
N GLY A 37 -7.84 -1.72 -3.95
CA GLY A 37 -8.91 -1.75 -4.94
C GLY A 37 -9.41 -3.16 -5.25
N HIS A 38 -8.50 -4.12 -5.48
CA HIS A 38 -8.86 -5.51 -5.75
C HIS A 38 -9.57 -6.19 -4.58
N CYS A 39 -9.14 -5.92 -3.34
CA CYS A 39 -9.68 -6.54 -2.13
C CYS A 39 -10.82 -5.74 -1.48
N LEU A 40 -11.29 -4.65 -2.12
CA LEU A 40 -12.32 -3.76 -1.59
C LEU A 40 -12.01 -3.19 -0.19
N MET A 41 -10.73 -3.00 0.12
CA MET A 41 -10.27 -2.46 1.41
C MET A 41 -10.33 -0.93 1.42
N ILE A 42 -11.54 -0.37 1.33
CA ILE A 42 -11.78 1.07 1.13
C ILE A 42 -11.13 1.92 2.24
N GLY A 43 -11.25 1.50 3.50
CA GLY A 43 -10.65 2.23 4.63
C GLY A 43 -9.12 2.31 4.54
N ALA A 44 -8.47 1.17 4.29
CA ALA A 44 -7.01 1.12 4.12
C ALA A 44 -6.56 1.90 2.88
N GLY A 45 -7.29 1.76 1.77
CA GLY A 45 -7.02 2.49 0.53
C GLY A 45 -7.10 4.01 0.72
N GLY A 46 -8.09 4.50 1.47
CA GLY A 46 -8.21 5.92 1.82
C GLY A 46 -7.03 6.44 2.64
N SER A 47 -6.61 5.69 3.66
CA SER A 47 -5.44 6.04 4.48
C SER A 47 -4.15 6.08 3.66
N LEU A 48 -3.93 5.08 2.79
CA LEU A 48 -2.76 5.02 1.91
C LEU A 48 -2.75 6.14 0.88
N HIS A 49 -3.91 6.49 0.32
CA HIS A 49 -4.05 7.62 -0.59
C HIS A 49 -3.69 8.94 0.12
N LEU A 50 -4.20 9.17 1.34
CA LEU A 50 -3.85 10.35 2.13
C LEU A 50 -2.34 10.40 2.45
N MET A 51 -1.74 9.26 2.81
CA MET A 51 -0.30 9.18 3.06
C MET A 51 0.54 9.50 1.81
N SER A 52 0.11 9.03 0.64
CA SER A 52 0.73 9.36 -0.65
C SER A 52 0.76 10.87 -0.85
N VAL A 53 -0.41 11.52 -0.71
CA VAL A 53 -0.55 12.97 -0.90
C VAL A 53 0.32 13.75 0.08
N ARG A 54 0.34 13.36 1.37
CA ARG A 54 1.20 13.97 2.39
C ARG A 54 2.69 13.80 2.12
N SER A 55 3.06 12.76 1.39
CA SER A 55 4.44 12.49 0.98
C SER A 55 4.82 13.21 -0.33
N GLY A 56 3.89 13.94 -0.95
CA GLY A 56 4.10 14.65 -2.21
C GLY A 56 3.83 13.81 -3.46
N PHE A 57 3.15 12.67 -3.33
CA PHE A 57 2.80 11.76 -4.42
C PHE A 57 1.27 11.70 -4.60
N SER A 58 0.76 11.77 -5.83
CA SER A 58 -0.67 11.63 -6.13
C SER A 58 -0.89 10.95 -7.47
#